data_AF-A0A562TIY5-F1
#
_entry.id   AF-A0A562TIY5-F1
#
_cell.length_a   1.000
_cell.length_b   1.000
_cell.length_c   1.000
_cell.angle_alpha   90.00
_cell.angle_beta   90.00
_cell.angle_gamma   90.00
#
_symmetry.space_group_name_H-M   'P 1'
#
loop_
_entity.id
_entity.type
_entity.pdbx_description
1 polymer ?
#
loop_
_entity_poly.entity_id
_entity_poly.type
_entity_poly.pdbx_seq_one_letter_code
_entity_poly.pdbx_strand_id
1 'polypeptide(L)'
;MFVTKIKSFLACGLAVVTLAGCQAGGGAEQLADTVLFAPTPNASRNVPATYGTPYDCRTFQGSGYKGIAGGKRQLFSQSWNVSRAGCFKTEQECQAFLVVMRQYIDIPGYIGCRPYTSSGRSRTI
;
A
#
# COMPACT_ATOMS: atom_id res chain seq x y z
N MET A 1 -31.63 -40.25 37.62
CA MET A 1 -30.20 -39.95 37.87
C MET A 1 -29.43 -40.14 36.56
N PHE A 2 -28.57 -39.16 36.27
CA PHE A 2 -27.53 -39.03 35.23
C PHE A 2 -27.10 -40.28 34.42
N VAL A 3 -26.85 -40.12 33.11
CA VAL A 3 -25.50 -39.94 32.53
C VAL A 3 -25.53 -40.14 30.99
N THR A 4 -25.08 -39.10 30.29
CA THR A 4 -24.68 -39.03 28.86
C THR A 4 -23.46 -39.89 28.54
N LYS A 5 -23.37 -40.51 27.33
CA LYS A 5 -22.10 -40.77 26.59
C LYS A 5 -22.36 -41.21 25.14
N ILE A 6 -22.29 -40.29 24.17
CA ILE A 6 -21.15 -39.95 23.28
C ILE A 6 -20.76 -41.12 22.36
N LYS A 7 -21.26 -41.06 21.11
CA LYS A 7 -20.94 -41.97 20.00
C LYS A 7 -19.55 -41.62 19.44
N SER A 8 -18.61 -42.55 19.57
CA SER A 8 -17.36 -42.55 18.80
C SER A 8 -17.64 -43.05 17.39
N PHE A 9 -17.54 -42.17 16.39
CA PHE A 9 -17.29 -42.55 15.00
C PHE A 9 -16.05 -41.81 14.53
N LEU A 10 -14.96 -42.58 14.44
CA LEU A 10 -13.71 -42.23 13.81
C LEU A 10 -13.96 -42.16 12.30
N ALA A 11 -13.91 -40.97 11.70
CA ALA A 11 -13.98 -40.80 10.26
C ALA A 11 -12.96 -39.76 9.79
N CYS A 12 -12.07 -40.20 8.91
CA CYS A 12 -11.03 -39.45 8.20
C CYS A 12 -11.46 -38.02 7.83
N GLY A 13 -10.83 -37.04 8.48
CA GLY A 13 -10.86 -35.65 8.04
C GLY A 13 -10.01 -35.47 6.77
N LEU A 14 -10.66 -35.49 5.61
CA LEU A 14 -10.11 -34.93 4.36
C LEU A 14 -10.79 -33.58 4.14
N ALA A 15 -10.13 -32.50 4.61
CA ALA A 15 -10.57 -31.14 4.34
C ALA A 15 -10.09 -30.71 2.94
N VAL A 16 -10.93 -30.92 1.93
CA VAL A 16 -10.74 -30.30 0.60
C VAL A 16 -11.26 -28.87 0.70
N VAL A 17 -10.37 -27.93 1.05
CA VAL A 17 -10.66 -26.50 1.00
C VAL A 17 -10.51 -26.05 -0.45
N THR A 18 -11.63 -25.65 -1.01
CA THR A 18 -11.80 -25.01 -2.32
C THR A 18 -10.87 -23.81 -2.49
N LEU A 19 -9.82 -23.97 -3.32
CA LEU A 19 -8.94 -22.88 -3.78
C LEU A 19 -9.45 -22.30 -5.12
N ALA A 20 -10.67 -21.77 -5.13
CA ALA A 20 -11.22 -21.06 -6.29
C ALA A 20 -11.87 -19.76 -5.81
N GLY A 21 -11.11 -18.66 -5.86
CA GLY A 21 -11.64 -17.36 -5.43
C GLY A 21 -10.72 -16.14 -5.51
N CYS A 22 -9.49 -16.23 -6.01
CA CYS A 22 -8.59 -15.06 -6.08
C CYS A 22 -8.27 -14.66 -7.52
N GLN A 23 -9.31 -14.47 -8.34
CA GLN A 23 -9.18 -13.86 -9.67
C GLN A 23 -10.44 -13.09 -10.03
N ALA A 24 -10.65 -11.99 -9.31
CA ALA A 24 -11.53 -10.91 -9.72
C ALA A 24 -11.11 -9.63 -8.95
N GLY A 25 -10.41 -8.72 -9.63
CA GLY A 25 -10.17 -7.36 -9.11
C GLY A 25 -8.77 -6.84 -9.40
N GLY A 26 -8.58 -6.29 -10.60
CA GLY A 26 -7.37 -5.54 -10.97
C GLY A 26 -7.14 -4.36 -10.01
N GLY A 27 -6.09 -4.45 -9.21
CA GLY A 27 -5.70 -3.38 -8.28
C GLY A 27 -4.22 -3.47 -7.88
N ALA A 28 -3.73 -4.67 -7.56
CA ALA A 28 -2.31 -4.85 -7.23
C ALA A 28 -1.41 -4.96 -8.47
N GLU A 29 -1.87 -5.67 -9.51
CA GLU A 29 -1.09 -5.92 -10.73
C GLU A 29 -0.96 -4.65 -11.59
N GLN A 30 -1.96 -3.77 -11.63
CA GLN A 30 -1.89 -2.50 -12.38
C GLN A 30 -0.91 -1.49 -11.74
N LEU A 31 -0.82 -1.48 -10.41
CA LEU A 31 0.12 -0.67 -9.63
C LEU A 31 1.55 -1.21 -9.77
N ALA A 32 1.68 -2.54 -9.73
CA ALA A 32 2.90 -3.23 -10.06
C ALA A 32 3.34 -2.86 -11.48
N ASP A 33 2.49 -2.99 -12.49
CA ASP A 33 2.90 -2.80 -13.88
C ASP A 33 3.32 -1.36 -14.21
N THR A 34 2.60 -0.37 -13.66
CA THR A 34 2.89 1.05 -13.90
C THR A 34 4.11 1.56 -13.10
N VAL A 35 4.51 0.88 -12.00
CA VAL A 35 5.61 1.33 -11.11
C VAL A 35 6.83 0.41 -11.13
N LEU A 36 6.68 -0.91 -11.32
CA LEU A 36 7.77 -1.89 -11.37
C LEU A 36 8.47 -1.99 -12.73
N PHE A 37 7.79 -1.68 -13.85
CA PHE A 37 8.36 -1.87 -15.19
C PHE A 37 8.71 -0.59 -15.95
N ALA A 38 8.59 0.60 -15.36
CA ALA A 38 9.13 1.80 -16.00
C ALA A 38 10.67 1.80 -15.86
N PRO A 39 11.44 1.41 -16.90
CA PRO A 39 12.89 1.41 -16.82
C PRO A 39 13.31 2.87 -17.00
N THR A 40 13.56 3.58 -15.91
CA THR A 40 14.13 4.93 -16.02
C THR A 40 15.65 4.79 -16.10
N PRO A 41 16.30 5.18 -17.21
CA PRO A 41 17.76 5.12 -17.39
C PRO A 41 18.49 6.23 -16.58
N ASN A 42 18.11 6.41 -15.31
CA ASN A 42 18.70 7.31 -14.34
C ASN A 42 18.31 6.86 -12.92
N ALA A 43 18.73 5.64 -12.56
CA ALA A 43 18.47 5.02 -11.26
C ALA A 43 19.06 5.81 -10.07
N SER A 44 19.82 6.87 -10.31
CA SER A 44 20.50 7.66 -9.29
C SER A 44 19.61 8.68 -8.56
N ARG A 45 18.46 9.13 -9.08
CA ARG A 45 17.66 10.18 -8.38
C ARG A 45 16.14 10.10 -8.52
N ASN A 46 15.62 9.27 -9.42
CA ASN A 46 14.19 9.20 -9.67
C ASN A 46 13.47 8.42 -8.56
N VAL A 47 12.87 9.16 -7.64
CA VAL A 47 11.88 8.64 -6.69
C VAL A 47 10.50 8.79 -7.31
N PRO A 48 9.68 7.73 -7.36
CA PRO A 48 8.35 7.79 -7.95
C PRO A 48 7.53 8.96 -7.39
N ALA A 49 6.89 9.68 -8.30
CA ALA A 49 6.08 10.85 -7.98
C ALA A 49 4.61 10.46 -7.89
N THR A 50 3.93 10.94 -6.86
CA THR A 50 2.49 10.77 -6.66
C THR A 50 1.69 11.98 -7.14
N TYR A 51 2.35 13.12 -7.37
CA TYR A 51 1.72 14.35 -7.85
C TYR A 51 1.24 14.21 -9.31
N GLY A 52 0.02 14.67 -9.61
CA GLY A 52 -0.58 14.52 -10.94
C GLY A 52 -0.98 13.09 -11.32
N THR A 53 -0.89 12.15 -10.37
CA THR A 53 -1.37 10.76 -10.54
C THR A 53 -2.72 10.56 -9.82
N PRO A 54 -3.40 9.42 -9.99
CA PRO A 54 -4.60 9.09 -9.22
C PRO A 54 -4.40 9.06 -7.69
N TYR A 55 -3.14 8.95 -7.24
CA TYR A 55 -2.76 8.93 -5.82
C TYR A 55 -2.42 10.33 -5.27
N ASP A 56 -2.63 11.39 -6.06
CA ASP A 56 -2.42 12.76 -5.61
C ASP A 56 -3.47 13.13 -4.56
N CYS A 57 -3.02 13.46 -3.36
CA CYS A 57 -3.87 13.92 -2.27
C CYS A 57 -4.67 15.18 -2.59
N ARG A 58 -4.30 15.96 -3.62
CA ARG A 58 -5.03 17.17 -4.05
C ARG A 58 -6.32 16.84 -4.81
N THR A 59 -6.34 15.73 -5.52
CA THR A 59 -7.49 15.26 -6.32
C THR A 59 -8.26 14.15 -5.60
N PHE A 60 -7.68 13.57 -4.55
CA PHE A 60 -8.34 12.58 -3.71
C PHE A 60 -9.63 13.13 -3.08
N GLN A 61 -10.73 12.38 -3.25
CA GLN A 61 -12.04 12.70 -2.67
C GLN A 61 -12.50 11.58 -1.73
N GLY A 62 -13.06 11.96 -0.59
CA GLY A 62 -13.63 11.07 0.42
C GLY A 62 -12.65 10.69 1.53
N SER A 63 -12.94 9.58 2.20
CA SER A 63 -12.12 9.00 3.27
C SER A 63 -11.23 7.87 2.74
N GLY A 64 -10.06 7.71 3.35
CA GLY A 64 -9.09 6.68 3.02
C GLY A 64 -7.83 6.84 3.88
N TYR A 65 -6.67 6.63 3.27
CA TYR A 65 -5.38 6.61 3.95
C TYR A 65 -4.36 7.46 3.21
N LYS A 66 -3.56 8.21 3.96
CA LYS A 66 -2.43 8.97 3.46
C LYS A 66 -1.14 8.29 3.85
N GLY A 67 -0.41 7.82 2.85
CA GLY A 67 0.95 7.31 3.00
C GLY A 67 1.93 8.46 2.89
N ILE A 68 2.81 8.60 3.88
CA ILE A 68 3.91 9.57 3.85
C ILE A 68 5.19 8.76 3.95
N ALA A 69 6.08 8.95 2.98
CA ALA A 69 7.40 8.36 2.96
C ALA A 69 8.43 9.49 2.86
N GLY A 70 9.14 9.70 3.96
CA GLY A 70 10.18 10.71 4.11
C GLY A 70 11.47 10.10 4.60
N GLY A 71 12.60 10.66 4.15
CA GLY A 71 13.92 10.24 4.56
C GLY A 71 15.00 10.86 3.68
N LYS A 72 16.14 10.20 3.60
CA LYS A 72 17.23 10.58 2.69
C LYS A 72 17.64 9.39 1.84
N ARG A 73 17.95 9.70 0.58
CA ARG A 73 18.65 8.79 -0.32
C ARG A 73 20.10 9.22 -0.40
N GLN A 74 21.00 8.25 -0.43
CA GLN A 74 22.42 8.45 -0.47
C GLN A 74 23.02 7.70 -1.64
N LEU A 75 23.77 8.41 -2.48
CA LEU A 75 24.51 7.83 -3.58
C LEU A 75 25.93 8.38 -3.55
N PHE A 76 26.88 7.52 -3.13
CA PHE A 76 28.26 7.90 -2.86
C PHE A 76 28.34 9.10 -1.89
N SER A 77 28.88 10.24 -2.34
CA SER A 77 29.01 11.48 -1.57
C SER A 77 27.79 12.39 -1.64
N GLN A 78 26.79 12.07 -2.48
CA GLN A 78 25.59 12.88 -2.63
C GLN A 78 24.48 12.33 -1.76
N SER A 79 23.81 13.22 -1.02
CA SER A 79 22.60 12.90 -0.29
C SER A 79 21.51 13.91 -0.61
N TRP A 80 20.26 13.45 -0.69
CA TRP A 80 19.12 14.35 -0.87
C TRP A 80 17.93 13.86 -0.08
N ASN A 81 17.12 14.82 0.35
CA ASN A 81 15.88 14.55 1.05
C ASN A 81 14.84 14.00 0.06
N VAL A 82 14.23 12.91 0.46
CA VAL A 82 13.08 12.32 -0.22
C VAL A 82 11.86 12.61 0.64
N SER A 83 10.83 13.20 0.03
CA SER A 83 9.53 13.38 0.64
C SER A 83 8.46 13.12 -0.41
N ARG A 84 7.66 12.09 -0.18
CA ARG A 84 6.54 11.70 -1.03
C ARG A 84 5.33 11.42 -0.16
N ALA A 85 4.17 11.83 -0.65
CA ALA A 85 2.89 11.55 -0.03
C ALA A 85 1.89 11.09 -1.08
N GLY A 86 1.20 9.99 -0.81
CA GLY A 86 0.12 9.47 -1.64
C GLY A 86 -1.15 9.30 -0.82
N CYS A 87 -2.31 9.47 -1.45
CA CYS A 87 -3.60 9.20 -0.86
C CYS A 87 -4.25 8.01 -1.55
N PHE A 88 -4.74 7.07 -0.74
CA PHE A 88 -5.21 5.75 -1.14
C PHE A 88 -6.58 5.49 -0.52
N LYS A 89 -7.37 4.61 -1.12
CA LYS A 89 -8.70 4.27 -0.60
C LYS A 89 -8.60 3.27 0.55
N THR A 90 -7.66 2.34 0.45
CA THR A 90 -7.48 1.27 1.44
C THR A 90 -6.16 1.40 2.18
N GLU A 91 -6.11 0.80 3.38
CA GLU A 91 -4.87 0.71 4.15
C GLU A 91 -3.81 -0.11 3.41
N GLN A 92 -4.24 -1.18 2.74
CA GLN A 92 -3.36 -2.11 2.04
C GLN A 92 -2.61 -1.43 0.89
N GLU A 93 -3.29 -0.62 0.09
CA GLU A 93 -2.65 0.22 -0.95
C GLU A 93 -1.64 1.20 -0.36
N CYS A 94 -1.99 1.80 0.79
CA CYS A 94 -1.09 2.70 1.48
C CYS A 94 0.18 1.97 1.95
N GLN A 95 0.05 0.78 2.54
CA GLN A 95 1.18 -0.03 2.97
C GLN A 95 2.04 -0.47 1.78
N ALA A 96 1.43 -0.87 0.66
CA ALA A 96 2.14 -1.24 -0.56
C ALA A 96 3.00 -0.08 -1.08
N PHE A 97 2.45 1.15 -1.10
CA PHE A 97 3.22 2.35 -1.42
C PHE A 97 4.42 2.55 -0.49
N LEU A 98 4.26 2.36 0.82
CA LEU A 98 5.39 2.50 1.75
C LEU A 98 6.46 1.43 1.54
N VAL A 99 6.07 0.19 1.21
CA VAL A 99 7.02 -0.89 0.90
C VAL A 99 7.88 -0.52 -0.31
N VAL A 100 7.26 -0.02 -1.38
CA VAL A 100 7.98 0.47 -2.57
C VAL A 100 8.91 1.62 -2.18
N MET A 101 8.40 2.62 -1.46
CA MET A 101 9.18 3.80 -1.08
C MET A 101 10.37 3.49 -0.17
N ARG A 102 10.29 2.47 0.68
CA ARG A 102 11.43 2.00 1.49
C ARG A 102 12.61 1.55 0.65
N GLN A 103 12.39 1.02 -0.55
CA GLN A 103 13.47 0.62 -1.47
C GLN A 103 14.25 1.82 -2.02
N TYR A 104 13.67 3.03 -1.97
CA TYR A 104 14.28 4.26 -2.47
C TYR A 104 14.88 5.14 -1.35
N ILE A 105 14.73 4.76 -0.08
CA ILE A 105 15.15 5.57 1.07
C ILE A 105 16.19 4.77 1.86
N ASP A 106 17.45 5.21 1.83
CA ASP A 106 18.54 4.57 2.56
C ASP A 106 18.51 4.91 4.05
N ILE A 107 18.20 6.17 4.38
CA ILE A 107 18.09 6.65 5.75
C ILE A 107 16.62 7.01 6.01
N PRO A 108 15.86 6.14 6.69
CA PRO A 108 14.44 6.36 6.93
C PRO A 108 14.24 7.54 7.88
N GLY A 109 13.35 8.45 7.51
CA GLY A 109 12.77 9.43 8.41
C GLY A 109 11.40 8.93 8.87
N TYR A 110 10.36 9.71 8.59
CA TYR A 110 8.98 9.28 8.83
C TYR A 110 8.45 8.47 7.63
N ILE A 111 8.10 7.21 7.85
CA ILE A 111 7.45 6.34 6.87
C ILE A 111 6.23 5.72 7.52
N GLY A 112 5.02 6.12 7.11
CA GLY A 112 3.80 5.67 7.77
C GLY A 112 2.52 5.97 7.00
N CYS A 113 1.49 5.19 7.32
CA CYS A 113 0.13 5.35 6.84
C CYS A 113 -0.72 5.94 7.95
N ARG A 114 -1.58 6.89 7.60
CA ARG A 114 -2.53 7.50 8.54
C ARG A 114 -3.90 7.61 7.89
N PRO A 115 -5.01 7.50 8.65
CA PRO A 115 -6.32 7.84 8.15
C PRO A 115 -6.33 9.26 7.58
N TYR A 116 -6.95 9.43 6.42
CA TYR A 116 -7.06 10.70 5.73
C TYR A 116 -8.44 10.85 5.13
N THR A 117 -9.10 11.96 5.45
CA THR A 117 -10.32 12.39 4.79
C THR A 117 -9.99 13.69 4.08
N SER A 118 -10.26 13.75 2.78
CA SER A 118 -10.26 15.02 2.07
C SER A 118 -11.40 15.85 2.68
N SER A 119 -11.08 16.81 3.55
CA SER A 119 -12.04 17.83 3.91
C SER A 119 -12.35 18.56 2.61
N GLY A 120 -13.50 18.26 2.00
CA GLY A 120 -14.03 19.04 0.90
C GLY A 120 -13.89 20.48 1.32
N ARG A 121 -13.03 21.23 0.64
CA ARG A 121 -12.88 22.64 0.91
C ARG A 121 -14.21 23.24 0.47
N SER A 122 -15.16 23.31 1.39
CA SER A 122 -16.34 24.15 1.27
C SER A 122 -15.77 25.56 1.22
N ARG A 123 -15.40 25.99 0.02
CA ARG A 123 -15.21 27.39 -0.30
C ARG A 123 -16.62 27.96 -0.28
N THR A 124 -17.09 28.27 0.93
CA THR A 124 -18.18 29.21 1.11
C THR A 124 -17.60 30.55 0.66
N ILE A 125 -18.05 31.01 -0.51
CA ILE A 125 -17.87 32.37 -1.00
C ILE A 125 -19.09 33.14 -0.54
#